data_AF-A0A820Q3P0-F1
#
_entry.id   AF-A0A820Q3P0-F1
#
_cell.length_a   1.000
_cell.length_b   1.000
_cell.length_c   1.000
_cell.angle_alpha   90.00
_cell.angle_beta   90.00
_cell.angle_gamma   90.00
#
_symmetry.space_group_name_H-M   'P 1'
#
loop_
_entity.id
_entity.type
_entity.pdbx_description
1 polymer ?
#
loop_
_entity_poly.entity_id
_entity_poly.type
_entity_poly.pdbx_seq_one_letter_code
_entity_poly.pdbx_strand_id
1 'polypeptide(L)'
;NLNYLTNASLKFSFHFNVPFHQFEILVENYFHQVQVLNIKTQSVHLDLDTGKYLNANRWEQLISTSMLNLRIFNFQQSYRVFLSNEERQAFDYLINKFNSKFWIEHQWFFDYHYHETKRSTTAVFYTRNPY
;
A
#
# COMPACT_ATOMS: atom_id res chain seq x y z
N ASN A 1 -19.96 11.76 -11.92
CA ASN A 1 -20.32 12.00 -10.51
C ASN A 1 -19.98 10.72 -9.75
N LEU A 2 -18.89 10.70 -8.97
CA LEU A 2 -18.33 9.49 -8.33
C LEU A 2 -18.91 9.22 -6.94
N ASN A 3 -19.90 10.01 -6.49
CA ASN A 3 -20.42 10.03 -5.11
C ASN A 3 -21.16 8.74 -4.66
N TYR A 4 -21.25 7.72 -5.51
CA TYR A 4 -21.88 6.43 -5.18
C TYR A 4 -20.90 5.26 -5.27
N LEU A 5 -19.61 5.53 -5.50
CA LEU A 5 -18.62 4.50 -5.70
C LEU A 5 -18.29 3.86 -4.34
N THR A 6 -18.84 2.67 -4.11
CA THR A 6 -18.58 1.88 -2.90
C THR A 6 -17.39 0.94 -3.06
N ASN A 7 -16.98 0.66 -4.30
CA ASN A 7 -15.90 -0.25 -4.63
C ASN A 7 -14.92 0.43 -5.58
N ALA A 8 -13.68 0.59 -5.15
CA ALA A 8 -12.59 1.14 -5.94
C ALA A 8 -11.55 0.06 -6.22
N SER A 9 -11.08 -0.01 -7.47
CA SER A 9 -9.93 -0.85 -7.85
C SER A 9 -8.95 -0.03 -8.66
N LEU A 10 -7.72 0.09 -8.15
CA LEU A 10 -6.66 0.90 -8.73
C LEU A 10 -5.43 0.03 -8.98
N LYS A 11 -4.84 0.16 -10.18
CA LYS A 11 -3.62 -0.55 -10.55
C LYS A 11 -2.62 0.44 -11.14
N PHE A 12 -1.55 0.69 -10.40
CA PHE A 12 -0.43 1.52 -10.84
C PHE A 12 0.73 0.62 -11.27
N SER A 13 1.19 0.82 -12.50
CA SER A 13 2.26 0.02 -13.10
C SER A 13 3.59 0.75 -13.02
N PHE A 14 4.71 0.05 -13.30
CA PHE A 14 6.04 0.66 -13.33
C PHE A 14 6.14 1.90 -14.25
N HIS A 15 5.36 1.93 -15.33
CA HIS A 15 5.36 3.03 -16.31
C HIS A 15 4.45 4.19 -15.93
N PHE A 16 3.54 3.97 -14.98
CA PHE A 16 2.59 4.97 -14.51
C PHE A 16 2.61 5.01 -12.99
N ASN A 17 3.65 5.66 -12.47
CA ASN A 17 3.83 5.85 -11.05
C ASN A 17 3.08 7.11 -10.60
N VAL A 18 1.88 6.93 -10.03
CA VAL A 18 1.14 8.02 -9.41
C VAL A 18 1.76 8.31 -8.04
N PRO A 19 2.36 9.50 -7.81
CA PRO A 19 2.87 9.87 -6.50
C PRO A 19 1.76 9.78 -5.45
N PHE A 20 2.12 9.36 -4.23
CA PHE A 20 1.13 9.16 -3.18
C PHE A 20 0.31 10.42 -2.88
N HIS A 21 0.92 11.62 -2.93
CA HIS A 21 0.19 12.87 -2.71
C HIS A 21 -0.92 13.13 -3.74
N GLN A 22 -0.75 12.70 -4.99
CA GLN A 22 -1.81 12.82 -6.00
C GLN A 22 -2.94 11.83 -5.74
N PHE A 23 -2.58 10.66 -5.22
CA PHE A 23 -3.56 9.67 -4.77
C PHE A 23 -4.32 10.16 -3.53
N GLU A 24 -3.67 10.81 -2.55
CA GLU A 24 -4.34 11.44 -1.41
C GLU A 24 -5.41 12.42 -1.87
N ILE A 25 -5.06 13.34 -2.77
CA ILE A 25 -6.03 14.31 -3.34
C ILE A 25 -7.21 13.58 -3.99
N LEU A 26 -6.98 12.48 -4.70
CA LEU A 26 -8.06 11.70 -5.30
C LEU A 26 -8.96 11.04 -4.24
N VAL A 27 -8.36 10.47 -3.20
CA VAL A 27 -9.09 9.85 -2.09
C VAL A 27 -9.92 10.88 -1.33
N GLU A 28 -9.31 12.01 -0.98
CA GLU A 28 -9.95 13.12 -0.27
C GLU A 28 -11.15 13.69 -1.01
N ASN A 29 -11.16 13.68 -2.34
CA ASN A 29 -12.26 14.24 -3.12
C ASN A 29 -13.37 13.23 -3.43
N TYR A 30 -13.06 11.93 -3.48
CA TYR A 30 -13.98 10.96 -4.10
C TYR A 30 -14.26 9.70 -3.28
N PHE A 31 -13.44 9.37 -2.27
CA PHE A 31 -13.49 8.04 -1.64
C PHE A 31 -14.28 7.98 -0.33
N HIS A 32 -15.02 9.04 0.02
CA HIS A 32 -15.81 9.08 1.26
C HIS A 32 -16.85 7.96 1.39
N GLN A 33 -17.37 7.45 0.27
CA GLN A 33 -18.36 6.37 0.23
C GLN A 33 -17.75 5.00 -0.07
N VAL A 34 -16.43 4.93 -0.30
CA VAL A 34 -15.74 3.68 -0.63
C VAL A 34 -15.71 2.78 0.60
N GLN A 35 -16.21 1.56 0.42
CA GLN A 35 -16.21 0.50 1.42
C GLN A 35 -15.17 -0.58 1.09
N VAL A 36 -14.82 -0.72 -0.18
CA VAL A 36 -13.83 -1.69 -0.65
C VAL A 36 -12.81 -0.97 -1.51
N LEU A 37 -11.55 -0.99 -1.07
CA LEU A 37 -10.42 -0.48 -1.82
C LEU A 37 -9.49 -1.62 -2.18
N ASN A 38 -9.35 -1.88 -3.48
CA ASN A 38 -8.33 -2.74 -4.03
C ASN A 38 -7.27 -1.86 -4.67
N ILE A 39 -6.03 -1.91 -4.21
CA ILE A 39 -4.95 -1.13 -4.78
C ILE A 39 -3.73 -2.01 -5.00
N LYS A 40 -3.22 -1.97 -6.23
CA LYS A 40 -2.01 -2.67 -6.62
C LYS A 40 -1.02 -1.70 -7.20
N THR A 41 0.16 -1.59 -6.60
CA THR A 41 1.20 -0.66 -7.07
C THR A 41 2.50 -1.39 -7.36
N GLN A 42 3.25 -0.90 -8.33
CA GLN A 42 4.53 -1.45 -8.74
C GLN A 42 5.56 -0.35 -8.82
N SER A 43 6.71 -0.57 -8.20
CA SER A 43 7.79 0.41 -8.11
C SER A 43 9.14 -0.20 -8.43
N VAL A 44 9.94 0.52 -9.21
CA VAL A 44 11.30 0.09 -9.59
C VAL A 44 12.29 0.20 -8.43
N HIS A 45 12.05 1.10 -7.47
CA HIS A 45 12.97 1.32 -6.35
C HIS A 45 12.20 1.44 -5.03
N LEU A 46 12.78 0.89 -3.96
CA LEU A 46 12.38 1.24 -2.61
C LEU A 46 12.86 2.66 -2.34
N ASP A 47 11.92 3.59 -2.15
CA ASP A 47 12.25 4.97 -1.81
C ASP A 47 12.02 5.13 -0.31
N LEU A 48 13.14 5.24 0.42
CA LEU A 48 13.17 5.32 1.88
C LEU A 48 12.87 6.73 2.39
N ASP A 49 13.12 7.76 1.57
CA ASP A 49 13.06 9.16 2.00
C ASP A 49 11.69 9.79 1.72
N THR A 50 11.07 9.49 0.57
CA THR A 50 9.77 10.08 0.23
C THR A 50 8.59 9.18 0.54
N GLY A 51 8.85 7.90 0.85
CA GLY A 51 7.83 6.91 1.16
C GLY A 51 6.80 6.79 0.05
N LYS A 52 7.01 5.85 -0.87
CA LYS A 52 5.94 5.39 -1.78
C LYS A 52 4.76 4.85 -0.96
N TYR A 53 3.84 4.12 -1.59
CA TYR A 53 2.69 3.53 -0.89
C TYR A 53 3.03 2.62 0.33
N LEU A 54 4.31 2.38 0.66
CA LEU A 54 4.76 1.71 1.88
C LEU A 54 5.11 2.72 2.99
N ASN A 55 4.11 3.48 3.43
CA ASN A 55 4.17 4.30 4.62
C ASN A 55 2.89 4.07 5.42
N ALA A 56 2.99 3.27 6.48
CA ALA A 56 1.83 2.88 7.29
C ALA A 56 1.12 4.11 7.86
N ASN A 57 1.84 5.01 8.54
CA ASN A 57 1.26 6.18 9.18
C ASN A 57 0.46 7.06 8.20
N ARG A 58 0.98 7.24 6.98
CA ARG A 58 0.32 8.05 5.95
C ARG A 58 -0.99 7.41 5.48
N TRP A 59 -1.00 6.09 5.33
CA TRP A 59 -2.23 5.35 5.07
C TRP A 59 -3.22 5.41 6.23
N GLU A 60 -2.76 5.21 7.48
CA GLU A 60 -3.61 5.29 8.67
C GLU A 60 -4.31 6.65 8.74
N GLN A 61 -3.56 7.74 8.54
CA GLN A 61 -4.09 9.09 8.51
C GLN A 61 -5.13 9.23 7.38
N LEU A 62 -4.78 8.86 6.15
CA LEU A 62 -5.67 9.01 5.00
C LEU A 62 -6.98 8.22 5.15
N ILE A 63 -6.91 6.99 5.67
CA ILE A 63 -8.09 6.16 5.93
C ILE A 63 -8.94 6.79 7.02
N SER A 64 -8.31 7.19 8.12
CA SER A 64 -9.00 7.78 9.28
C SER A 64 -9.66 9.12 8.97
N THR A 65 -9.16 9.89 8.00
CA THR A 65 -9.74 11.20 7.66
C THR A 65 -10.70 11.14 6.49
N SER A 66 -10.43 10.29 5.49
CA SER A 66 -11.03 10.44 4.16
C SER A 66 -11.81 9.20 3.70
N MET A 67 -11.59 8.04 4.32
CA MET A 67 -12.21 6.76 3.96
C MET A 67 -12.93 6.11 5.15
N LEU A 68 -13.73 6.89 5.87
CA LEU A 68 -14.43 6.46 7.10
C LEU A 68 -15.34 5.24 6.93
N ASN A 69 -15.77 4.96 5.69
CA ASN A 69 -16.64 3.83 5.37
C ASN A 69 -15.87 2.58 4.90
N LEU A 70 -14.53 2.64 4.86
CA LEU A 70 -13.70 1.55 4.36
C LEU A 70 -13.75 0.34 5.29
N ARG A 71 -14.12 -0.82 4.73
CA ARG A 71 -14.23 -2.10 5.44
C ARG A 71 -13.24 -3.12 4.93
N ILE A 72 -13.02 -3.12 3.61
CA ILE A 72 -12.10 -4.05 2.95
C ILE A 72 -10.98 -3.23 2.33
N PHE A 73 -9.79 -3.41 2.86
CA PHE A 73 -8.57 -2.85 2.31
C PHE A 73 -7.70 -3.97 1.75
N ASN A 74 -7.64 -4.05 0.43
CA ASN A 74 -6.81 -5.00 -0.30
C ASN A 74 -5.64 -4.25 -0.93
N PHE A 75 -4.48 -4.31 -0.29
CA PHE A 75 -3.27 -3.62 -0.70
C PHE A 75 -2.26 -4.63 -1.23
N GLN A 76 -1.67 -4.35 -2.39
CA GLN A 76 -0.50 -5.07 -2.86
C GLN A 76 0.51 -4.08 -3.43
N GLN A 77 1.75 -4.21 -3.00
CA GLN A 77 2.85 -3.44 -3.55
C GLN A 77 4.01 -4.33 -3.91
N SER A 78 4.63 -4.07 -5.06
CA SER A 78 5.81 -4.80 -5.53
C SER A 78 6.95 -3.85 -5.80
N TYR A 79 8.13 -4.20 -5.30
CA TYR A 79 9.36 -3.44 -5.42
C TYR A 79 10.45 -4.30 -6.05
N ARG A 80 11.21 -3.75 -6.99
CA ARG A 80 12.54 -4.31 -7.24
C ARG A 80 13.44 -3.83 -6.10
N VAL A 81 13.99 -4.78 -5.36
CA VAL A 81 14.96 -4.53 -4.30
C VAL A 81 16.31 -5.00 -4.81
N PHE A 82 17.33 -4.15 -4.69
CA PHE A 82 18.69 -4.68 -4.83
C PHE A 82 19.01 -5.47 -3.57
N LEU A 83 19.82 -6.51 -3.70
CA LEU A 83 20.06 -7.50 -2.65
C LEU A 83 20.99 -6.98 -1.54
N SER A 84 21.09 -5.66 -1.33
CA SER A 84 21.87 -5.15 -0.21
C SER A 84 21.18 -5.49 1.12
N ASN A 85 21.96 -5.81 2.14
CA ASN A 85 21.43 -6.06 3.48
C ASN A 85 20.72 -4.81 4.02
N GLU A 86 21.19 -3.61 3.66
CA GLU A 86 20.61 -2.34 4.06
C GLU A 86 19.20 -2.14 3.50
N GLU A 87 18.98 -2.40 2.20
CA GLU A 87 17.64 -2.30 1.61
C GLU A 87 16.67 -3.34 2.19
N ARG A 88 17.15 -4.54 2.50
CA ARG A 88 16.34 -5.57 3.18
C ARG A 88 15.91 -5.10 4.57
N GLN A 89 16.85 -4.63 5.39
CA GLN A 89 16.57 -4.09 6.73
C GLN A 89 15.63 -2.89 6.68
N ALA A 90 15.83 -1.99 5.72
CA ALA A 90 14.96 -0.83 5.54
C ALA A 90 13.54 -1.24 5.11
N PHE A 91 13.42 -2.24 4.22
CA PHE A 91 12.13 -2.83 3.87
C PHE A 91 11.43 -3.45 5.08
N ASP A 92 12.14 -4.29 5.84
CA ASP A 92 11.63 -4.94 7.06
C ASP A 92 11.18 -3.89 8.10
N TYR A 93 11.94 -2.81 8.26
CA TYR A 93 11.56 -1.69 9.13
C TYR A 93 10.24 -1.03 8.70
N LEU A 94 10.05 -0.81 7.40
CA LEU A 94 8.85 -0.15 6.86
C LEU A 94 7.60 -1.04 6.97
N ILE A 95 7.70 -2.33 6.63
CA ILE A 95 6.56 -3.25 6.72
C ILE A 95 6.12 -3.50 8.16
N ASN A 96 7.06 -3.49 9.13
CA ASN A 96 6.74 -3.66 10.54
C ASN A 96 5.83 -2.56 11.10
N LYS A 97 5.73 -1.41 10.43
CA LYS A 97 4.79 -0.34 10.80
C LYS A 97 3.33 -0.67 10.49
N PHE A 98 3.06 -1.65 9.60
CA PHE A 98 1.71 -2.14 9.29
C PHE A 98 1.17 -3.16 10.31
N ASN A 99 1.71 -3.15 11.53
CA ASN A 99 1.27 -3.97 12.67
C ASN A 99 0.88 -3.10 13.88
N SER A 100 0.58 -1.82 13.65
CA SER A 100 0.05 -0.93 14.68
C SER A 100 -1.35 -1.37 15.13
N LYS A 101 -1.80 -0.86 16.28
CA LYS A 101 -3.15 -1.11 16.80
C LYS A 101 -4.25 -0.79 15.79
N PHE A 102 -4.06 0.25 14.97
CA PHE A 102 -5.00 0.63 13.91
C PHE A 102 -5.26 -0.55 12.95
N TRP A 103 -4.21 -1.17 12.42
CA TRP A 103 -4.33 -2.27 11.45
C TRP A 103 -4.98 -3.51 12.06
N ILE A 104 -4.61 -3.83 13.31
CA ILE A 104 -5.14 -4.98 14.06
C ILE A 104 -6.64 -4.80 14.33
N GLU A 105 -7.08 -3.62 14.78
CA GLU A 105 -8.50 -3.33 15.07
C GLU A 105 -9.39 -3.41 13.82
N HIS A 106 -8.85 -3.02 12.65
CA HIS A 106 -9.54 -3.16 11.37
C HIS A 106 -9.43 -4.57 10.77
N GLN A 107 -8.71 -5.49 11.43
CA GLN A 107 -8.43 -6.84 10.95
C GLN A 107 -7.75 -6.88 9.56
N TRP A 108 -7.00 -5.83 9.23
CA TRP A 108 -6.19 -5.77 8.02
C TRP A 108 -4.78 -6.23 8.36
N PHE A 109 -4.52 -7.50 8.10
CA PHE A 109 -3.20 -8.10 8.31
C PHE A 109 -2.38 -8.03 7.04
N PHE A 110 -1.07 -8.02 7.18
CA PHE A 110 -0.15 -7.92 6.06
C PHE A 110 0.89 -9.03 6.11
N ASP A 111 1.36 -9.40 4.93
CA ASP A 111 2.41 -10.39 4.74
C ASP A 111 3.31 -9.93 3.58
N TYR A 112 4.46 -10.58 3.45
CA TYR A 112 5.39 -10.29 2.37
C TYR A 112 6.18 -11.51 1.96
N HIS A 113 6.65 -11.50 0.72
CA HIS A 113 7.61 -12.48 0.25
C HIS A 113 8.59 -11.85 -0.72
N TYR A 114 9.78 -12.46 -0.80
CA TYR A 114 10.75 -12.16 -1.84
C TYR A 114 10.59 -13.17 -2.98
N HIS A 115 10.44 -12.65 -4.19
CA HIS A 115 10.49 -13.42 -5.41
C HIS A 115 11.84 -13.17 -6.10
N GLU A 116 12.72 -14.15 -5.99
CA GLU A 116 14.07 -14.09 -6.58
C GLU A 116 14.05 -14.63 -8.02
N THR A 117 14.70 -13.91 -8.92
CA THR A 117 14.96 -14.36 -10.29
C THR A 117 16.46 -14.30 -10.58
N LYS A 118 16.92 -14.93 -11.66
CA LYS A 118 18.33 -14.89 -12.09
C LYS A 118 18.89 -13.47 -12.27
N ARG A 119 18.04 -12.44 -12.43
CA ARG A 119 18.43 -11.06 -12.75
C ARG A 119 18.01 -10.02 -11.72
N SER A 120 17.10 -10.34 -10.82
CA SER A 120 16.57 -9.38 -9.83
C SER A 120 15.78 -10.06 -8.74
N THR A 121 15.66 -9.37 -7.60
CA THR A 121 14.77 -9.74 -6.50
C THR A 121 13.62 -8.77 -6.44
N THR A 122 12.41 -9.30 -6.30
CA THR A 122 11.20 -8.50 -6.12
C THR A 122 10.65 -8.74 -4.73
N ALA A 123 10.53 -7.71 -3.92
CA ALA A 123 9.77 -7.78 -2.67
C ALA A 123 8.30 -7.51 -2.98
N VAL A 124 7.42 -8.40 -2.53
CA VAL A 124 5.97 -8.23 -2.66
C VAL A 124 5.38 -8.16 -1.26
N PHE A 125 4.79 -7.02 -0.93
CA PHE A 125 4.06 -6.78 0.32
C PHE A 125 2.57 -6.69 0.02
N TYR A 126 1.73 -7.33 0.82
CA TYR A 126 0.32 -7.44 0.52
C TYR A 126 -0.54 -7.66 1.78
N THR A 127 -1.81 -7.25 1.70
CA THR A 127 -2.82 -7.60 2.69
C THR A 127 -3.14 -9.08 2.62
N ARG A 128 -3.17 -9.72 3.77
CA ARG A 128 -3.62 -11.09 3.94
C ARG A 128 -5.04 -11.06 4.47
N ASN A 129 -5.96 -11.64 3.72
CA ASN A 129 -7.32 -11.82 4.22
C ASN A 129 -7.29 -12.80 5.41
N PRO A 130 -7.90 -12.43 6.55
CA PRO A 130 -8.17 -13.39 7.60
C PRO A 130 -9.23 -14.36 7.05
N TYR A 131 -8.80 -15.56 6.69
CA TYR A 131 -9.72 -16.69 6.51
C TYR A 131 -10.28 -17.10 7.88
#